data_AF-A0A943S5J2-F1
#
_entry.id   AF-A0A943S5J2-F1
#
_cell.length_a   1.000
_cell.length_b   1.000
_cell.length_c   1.000
_cell.angle_alpha   90.00
_cell.angle_beta   90.00
_cell.angle_gamma   90.00
#
_symmetry.space_group_name_H-M   'P 1'
#
loop_
_entity.id
_entity.type
_entity.pdbx_description
1 polymer ?
#
loop_
_entity_poly.entity_id
_entity_poly.type
_entity_poly.pdbx_seq_one_letter_code
_entity_poly.pdbx_strand_id
1 'polypeptide(L)'
;MKVKDGFYLTAIGTDFVIIASTPETKKEFDGMLRLNETGAFLWKKLADGASETELADALAAEYGVSRELSEKDTADFLDVIRSAGFIEE
;
A
#
# COMPACT_ATOMS: atom_id res chain seq x y z
N MET A 1 -12.16 -1.80 -3.65
CA MET A 1 -10.91 -1.54 -2.91
C MET A 1 -10.32 -0.22 -3.39
N LYS A 2 -10.26 0.78 -2.52
CA LYS A 2 -9.73 2.11 -2.81
C LYS A 2 -8.97 2.64 -1.59
N VAL A 3 -7.89 3.37 -1.81
CA VAL A 3 -7.19 4.08 -0.74
C VAL A 3 -8.10 5.17 -0.17
N LYS A 4 -8.22 5.22 1.17
CA LYS A 4 -8.97 6.25 1.88
C LYS A 4 -8.40 7.63 1.60
N ASP A 5 -9.30 8.59 1.48
CA ASP A 5 -8.89 9.99 1.39
C ASP A 5 -8.22 10.45 2.71
N GLY A 6 -7.27 11.36 2.60
CA GLY A 6 -6.49 11.84 3.75
C GLY A 6 -5.27 11.00 4.13
N PHE A 7 -4.91 9.94 3.40
CA PHE A 7 -3.61 9.28 3.53
C PHE A 7 -2.72 9.56 2.31
N TYR A 8 -1.43 9.81 2.54
CA TYR A 8 -0.46 10.01 1.46
C TYR A 8 0.84 9.29 1.74
N LEU A 9 1.48 8.84 0.65
CA LEU A 9 2.80 8.25 0.66
C LEU A 9 3.84 9.35 0.44
N THR A 10 4.84 9.43 1.31
CA THR A 10 6.02 10.29 1.15
C THR A 10 7.30 9.50 1.33
N ALA A 11 8.38 9.91 0.67
CA ALA A 11 9.70 9.34 0.87
C ALA A 11 10.49 10.16 1.91
N ILE A 12 11.15 9.47 2.83
CA ILE A 12 12.04 10.07 3.84
C ILE A 12 13.38 9.31 3.76
N GLY A 13 14.36 9.91 3.11
CA GLY A 13 15.63 9.24 2.81
C GLY A 13 15.43 8.07 1.85
N THR A 14 15.83 6.87 2.25
CA THR A 14 15.62 5.61 1.51
C THR A 14 14.30 4.92 1.87
N ASP A 15 13.52 5.49 2.78
CA ASP A 15 12.30 4.89 3.29
C ASP A 15 11.05 5.51 2.69
N PHE A 16 10.00 4.70 2.57
CA PHE A 16 8.68 5.15 2.17
C PHE A 16 7.73 5.11 3.37
N VAL A 17 6.94 6.16 3.54
CA VAL A 17 6.10 6.31 4.73
C VAL A 17 4.71 6.80 4.34
N ILE A 18 3.68 6.15 4.87
CA ILE A 18 2.29 6.60 4.77
C ILE A 18 1.93 7.39 6.02
N ILE A 19 1.35 8.57 5.82
CA ILE A 19 1.01 9.51 6.89
C ILE A 19 -0.44 9.97 6.71
N ALA A 20 -1.14 10.12 7.84
CA ALA A 20 -2.44 10.76 7.92
C ALA A 20 -2.32 12.29 7.75
N SER A 21 -3.01 12.83 6.76
CA SER A 21 -3.02 14.25 6.39
C SER A 21 -4.05 15.07 7.16
N THR A 22 -5.15 14.44 7.58
CA THR A 22 -6.33 15.14 8.12
C THR A 22 -6.53 14.84 9.61
N PRO A 23 -7.18 15.72 10.38
CA PRO A 23 -7.51 15.45 11.79
C PRO A 23 -8.39 14.21 11.98
N GLU A 24 -9.24 13.90 10.98
CA GLU A 24 -10.12 12.73 10.98
C GLU A 24 -9.31 11.45 10.81
N THR A 25 -8.45 11.39 9.79
CA THR A 25 -7.57 10.24 9.57
C THR A 25 -6.56 10.05 10.70
N LYS A 26 -6.13 11.12 11.39
CA LYS A 26 -5.30 11.02 12.61
C LYS A 26 -6.03 10.41 13.80
N LYS A 27 -7.36 10.60 13.91
CA LYS A 27 -8.16 9.91 14.93
C LYS A 27 -8.30 8.42 14.64
N GLU A 28 -8.33 8.05 13.37
CA GLU A 28 -8.34 6.64 12.95
C GLU A 28 -6.94 6.00 13.07
N PHE A 29 -5.89 6.75 12.72
CA PHE A 29 -4.50 6.31 12.74
C PHE A 29 -3.55 7.46 13.07
N ASP A 30 -3.09 7.53 14.33
CA ASP A 30 -2.14 8.55 14.82
C ASP A 30 -0.67 8.09 14.67
N GLY A 31 -0.37 7.36 13.59
CA GLY A 31 0.93 6.73 13.36
C GLY A 31 1.55 7.06 12.02
N MET A 32 2.69 6.43 11.76
CA MET A 32 3.33 6.37 10.45
C MET A 32 3.53 4.91 10.05
N LEU A 33 3.05 4.51 8.87
CA LEU A 33 3.33 3.17 8.34
C LEU A 33 4.57 3.26 7.45
N ARG A 34 5.63 2.56 7.84
CA ARG A 34 6.86 2.46 7.08
C ARG A 34 6.76 1.32 6.07
N LEU A 35 7.07 1.60 4.82
CA LEU A 35 7.05 0.67 3.69
C LEU A 35 8.46 0.53 3.10
N ASN A 36 8.75 -0.68 2.66
CA ASN A 36 9.88 -0.93 1.76
C ASN A 36 9.53 -0.51 0.31
N GLU A 37 10.48 -0.61 -0.60
CA GLU A 37 10.30 -0.27 -2.03
C GLU A 37 9.12 -1.01 -2.66
N THR A 38 8.98 -2.31 -2.37
CA THR A 38 7.88 -3.15 -2.87
C THR A 38 6.51 -2.67 -2.38
N GLY A 39 6.36 -2.40 -1.09
CA GLY A 39 5.10 -1.89 -0.53
C GLY A 39 4.76 -0.50 -1.08
N ALA A 40 5.77 0.36 -1.27
CA ALA A 40 5.57 1.67 -1.88
C ALA A 40 5.12 1.58 -3.35
N PHE A 41 5.63 0.61 -4.10
CA PHE A 41 5.20 0.31 -5.46
C PHE A 41 3.74 -0.14 -5.49
N LEU A 42 3.37 -1.11 -4.65
CA LEU A 42 2.00 -1.63 -4.54
C LEU A 42 1.03 -0.52 -4.13
N TRP A 43 1.39 0.30 -3.15
CA TRP A 43 0.57 1.45 -2.71
C TRP A 43 0.28 2.41 -3.86
N LYS A 44 1.29 2.79 -4.66
CA LYS A 44 1.10 3.72 -5.79
C LYS A 44 0.13 3.16 -6.82
N LYS A 45 0.23 1.87 -7.14
CA LYS A 45 -0.69 1.20 -8.08
C LYS A 45 -2.10 1.12 -7.51
N LEU A 46 -2.24 0.80 -6.22
CA LEU A 46 -3.53 0.75 -5.55
C LEU A 46 -4.20 2.15 -5.50
N ALA A 47 -3.41 3.20 -5.28
CA ALA A 47 -3.88 4.58 -5.31
C ALA A 47 -4.37 5.02 -6.71
N ASP A 48 -3.85 4.39 -7.77
CA ASP A 48 -4.31 4.56 -9.16
C ASP A 48 -5.58 3.74 -9.47
N GLY A 49 -6.05 2.93 -8.53
CA GLY A 49 -7.26 2.11 -8.66
C GLY A 49 -7.01 0.67 -9.13
N ALA A 50 -5.77 0.19 -9.08
CA ALA A 50 -5.45 -1.20 -9.43
C ALA A 50 -6.17 -2.21 -8.51
N SER A 51 -6.65 -3.29 -9.12
CA SER A 51 -7.18 -4.45 -8.39
C SER A 51 -6.06 -5.32 -7.78
N GLU A 52 -6.40 -6.19 -6.83
CA GLU A 52 -5.46 -7.14 -6.23
C GLU A 52 -4.72 -8.00 -7.28
N THR A 53 -5.42 -8.45 -8.32
CA THR A 53 -4.81 -9.22 -9.40
C THR A 53 -3.82 -8.37 -10.21
N GLU A 54 -4.16 -7.12 -10.50
CA GLU A 54 -3.27 -6.21 -11.23
C GLU A 54 -2.04 -5.83 -10.40
N LEU A 55 -2.17 -5.74 -9.09
CA LEU A 55 -1.05 -5.52 -8.17
C LEU A 55 -0.07 -6.70 -8.22
N ALA A 56 -0.57 -7.93 -8.13
CA ALA A 56 0.27 -9.12 -8.20
C ALA A 56 0.96 -9.26 -9.57
N ASP A 57 0.23 -9.04 -10.67
CA ASP A 57 0.81 -9.06 -12.02
C ASP A 57 1.87 -7.95 -12.19
N ALA A 58 1.61 -6.74 -11.68
CA ALA A 58 2.59 -5.66 -11.72
C ALA A 58 3.85 -5.97 -10.90
N LEU A 59 3.69 -6.61 -9.74
CA LEU A 59 4.80 -7.00 -8.89
C LEU A 59 5.65 -8.11 -9.53
N ALA A 60 5.01 -9.12 -10.13
CA ALA A 60 5.69 -10.16 -10.88
C ALA A 60 6.47 -9.59 -12.08
N ALA A 61 5.87 -8.63 -12.80
CA ALA A 61 6.49 -7.99 -13.95
C ALA A 61 7.68 -7.09 -13.59
N GLU A 62 7.58 -6.31 -12.51
CA GLU A 62 8.64 -5.38 -12.07
C GLU A 62 9.84 -6.12 -11.47
N TYR A 63 9.59 -7.13 -10.62
CA TYR A 63 10.64 -7.80 -9.85
C TYR A 63 11.03 -9.19 -10.40
N GLY A 64 10.37 -9.67 -11.45
CA GLY A 64 10.65 -10.97 -12.08
C GLY A 64 10.38 -12.16 -11.16
N VAL A 65 9.44 -12.03 -10.23
CA VAL A 65 9.08 -13.07 -9.25
C VAL A 65 7.98 -13.98 -9.78
N SER A 66 7.88 -15.19 -9.22
CA SER A 66 6.79 -16.12 -9.52
C SER A 66 5.43 -15.55 -9.12
N ARG A 67 4.39 -15.89 -9.89
CA ARG A 67 3.01 -15.45 -9.62
C ARG A 67 2.56 -15.77 -8.18
N GLU A 68 2.85 -16.99 -7.72
CA GLU A 68 2.54 -17.43 -6.35
C GLU A 68 3.19 -16.52 -5.28
N LEU A 69 4.42 -16.08 -5.51
CA LEU A 69 5.12 -15.19 -4.58
C LEU A 69 4.51 -13.79 -4.65
N SER A 70 4.25 -13.27 -5.85
CA SER A 70 3.65 -11.94 -6.00
C SER A 70 2.23 -11.85 -5.44
N GLU A 71 1.42 -12.91 -5.58
CA GLU A 71 0.07 -12.96 -5.03
C GLU A 71 0.13 -12.99 -3.50
N LYS A 72 1.06 -13.77 -2.94
CA LYS A 72 1.27 -13.82 -1.50
C LYS A 72 1.74 -12.47 -0.93
N ASP A 73 2.75 -11.85 -1.54
CA ASP A 73 3.27 -10.56 -1.09
C ASP A 73 2.22 -9.44 -1.23
N THR A 74 1.43 -9.47 -2.30
CA THR A 74 0.31 -8.54 -2.49
C THR A 74 -0.75 -8.75 -1.41
N ALA A 75 -1.14 -9.99 -1.12
CA ALA A 75 -2.12 -10.29 -0.09
C ALA A 75 -1.64 -9.86 1.31
N ASP A 76 -0.38 -10.12 1.66
CA ASP A 76 0.23 -9.71 2.94
C ASP A 76 0.23 -8.17 3.07
N PHE A 77 0.61 -7.47 2.01
CA PHE A 77 0.56 -6.01 1.95
C PHE A 77 -0.86 -5.46 2.13
N LEU A 78 -1.84 -6.03 1.42
CA LEU A 78 -3.25 -5.62 1.50
C LEU A 78 -3.83 -5.87 2.89
N ASP A 79 -3.45 -6.96 3.56
CA ASP A 79 -3.88 -7.25 4.93
C ASP A 79 -3.36 -6.21 5.93
N VAL A 80 -2.08 -5.84 5.83
CA VAL A 80 -1.47 -4.80 6.68
C VAL A 80 -2.19 -3.47 6.54
N ILE A 81 -2.43 -3.00 5.31
CA ILE A 81 -3.08 -1.70 5.10
C ILE A 81 -4.59 -1.74 5.38
N ARG A 82 -5.24 -2.90 5.23
CA ARG A 82 -6.63 -3.12 5.61
C ARG A 82 -6.80 -3.06 7.12
N SER A 83 -5.94 -3.75 7.85
CA SER A 83 -5.94 -3.78 9.33
C SER A 83 -5.62 -2.41 9.92
N ALA A 84 -4.76 -1.63 9.25
CA ALA A 84 -4.50 -0.24 9.60
C ALA A 84 -5.60 0.75 9.19
N GLY A 85 -6.62 0.30 8.44
CA GLY A 85 -7.77 1.11 8.05
C GLY A 85 -7.49 2.12 6.92
N PHE A 86 -6.43 1.91 6.12
CA PHE A 86 -6.02 2.82 5.05
C PHE A 86 -6.82 2.67 3.74
N ILE A 87 -7.64 1.63 3.65
CA ILE A 87 -8.38 1.29 2.44
C ILE A 87 -9.84 0.97 2.77
N GLU A 88 -10.70 1.14 1.77
CA GLU A 88 -12.14 0.89 1.81
C GLU A 88 -12.50 -0.09 0.70
N GLU A 89 -13.53 -0.92 0.90
CA GLU A 89 -14.03 -1.83 -0.13
C GLU A 89 -14.92 -1.14 -1.16
#